data_AF-A0A9D0KWG3-F1
#
_entry.id   AF-A0A9D0KWG3-F1
#
_cell.length_a   1.000
_cell.length_b   1.000
_cell.length_c   1.000
_cell.angle_alpha   90.00
_cell.angle_beta   90.00
_cell.angle_gamma   90.00
#
_symmetry.space_group_name_H-M   'P 1'
#
loop_
_entity.id
_entity.type
_entity.pdbx_description
1 polymer ?
#
loop_
_entity_poly.entity_id
_entity_poly.type
_entity_poly.pdbx_seq_one_letter_code
_entity_poly.pdbx_strand_id
1 'polypeptide(L)'
;TLIELGIPYDSDEAVEFATKVAKFMKDTAYAKSEELAKERGAFPHYEEMKEKGKPYPYPPRRNAVLLAIAPTASISIIAGTTSSIDSYFSNVYSRDTLSGKFIVVNKQLMKKLEELDLWNEEMAEKIKANGGSIQYIEELEGKIDKRLFKGAYEIHPKRQIDIAAAFQKYVDQAVSKSIYIEEDLRGDMFDIYMYAWEKGLKSTYYCFIDKTVKGEKYTQKVNKRGARRGFGLRRSSEEEETVKTQAEEDIEQIEKMAREKYGDEIVDKVKAGDVEGCPTDPLLNKICPSCE
;
A
#
# COMPACT_ATOMS: atom_id res chain seq x y z
N THR A 1 8.77 5.47 -10.27
CA THR A 1 8.59 5.20 -11.71
C THR A 1 7.14 5.16 -12.16
N LEU A 2 6.37 4.08 -11.99
CA LEU A 2 5.02 4.00 -12.58
C LEU A 2 4.09 5.16 -12.16
N ILE A 3 4.08 5.52 -10.87
CA ILE A 3 3.31 6.66 -10.35
C ILE A 3 3.75 7.98 -10.98
N GLU A 4 5.06 8.21 -11.16
CA GLU A 4 5.60 9.42 -11.80
C GLU A 4 5.26 9.49 -13.29
N LEU A 5 5.07 8.33 -13.93
CA LEU A 5 4.60 8.23 -15.31
C LEU A 5 3.07 8.28 -15.43
N GLY A 6 2.33 8.33 -14.31
CA GLY A 6 0.87 8.32 -14.31
C GLY A 6 0.27 6.97 -14.71
N ILE A 7 1.00 5.86 -14.52
CA ILE A 7 0.58 4.52 -14.92
C ILE A 7 0.14 3.73 -13.67
N PRO A 8 -1.14 3.33 -13.55
CA PRO A 8 -1.61 2.47 -12.46
C PRO A 8 -0.93 1.09 -12.52
N TYR A 9 -0.50 0.55 -11.39
CA TYR A 9 0.23 -0.73 -11.34
C TYR A 9 -0.56 -1.90 -11.92
N ASP A 10 -1.89 -1.88 -11.78
CA ASP A 10 -2.81 -2.91 -12.26
C ASP A 10 -3.31 -2.68 -13.70
N SER A 11 -2.75 -1.72 -14.43
CA SER A 11 -3.11 -1.42 -15.83
C SER A 11 -2.33 -2.27 -16.85
N ASP A 12 -2.88 -2.43 -18.06
CA ASP A 12 -2.16 -3.12 -19.14
C ASP A 12 -0.92 -2.34 -19.59
N GLU A 13 -0.96 -1.01 -19.49
CA GLU A 13 0.19 -0.14 -19.73
C GLU A 13 1.34 -0.46 -18.76
N ALA A 14 1.06 -0.78 -17.50
CA ALA A 14 2.10 -1.23 -16.56
C ALA A 14 2.73 -2.56 -16.98
N VAL A 15 1.94 -3.49 -17.52
CA VAL A 15 2.43 -4.78 -18.04
C VAL A 15 3.32 -4.56 -19.28
N GLU A 16 2.92 -3.67 -20.18
CA GLU A 16 3.74 -3.29 -21.34
C GLU A 16 5.03 -2.60 -20.92
N PHE A 17 4.97 -1.69 -19.96
CA PHE A 17 6.14 -1.01 -19.41
C PHE A 17 7.11 -2.01 -18.77
N ALA A 18 6.60 -2.91 -17.91
CA ALA A 18 7.38 -3.99 -17.30
C ALA A 18 8.06 -4.87 -18.37
N THR A 19 7.33 -5.23 -19.43
CA THR A 19 7.84 -6.00 -20.57
C THR A 19 9.00 -5.28 -21.26
N LYS A 20 8.86 -3.96 -21.51
CA LYS A 20 9.90 -3.12 -22.14
C LYS A 20 11.16 -3.06 -21.26
N VAL A 21 11.00 -2.82 -19.96
CA VAL A 21 12.11 -2.79 -18.99
C VAL A 21 12.83 -4.13 -18.92
N ALA A 22 12.09 -5.23 -18.79
CA ALA A 22 12.66 -6.57 -18.69
C ALA A 22 13.43 -6.96 -19.95
N LYS A 23 12.89 -6.64 -21.13
CA LYS A 23 13.58 -6.85 -22.41
C LYS A 23 14.88 -6.05 -22.48
N PHE A 24 14.83 -4.77 -22.10
CA PHE A 24 16.01 -3.91 -22.08
C PHE A 24 17.09 -4.45 -21.15
N MET A 25 16.74 -4.91 -19.95
CA MET A 25 17.67 -5.54 -19.01
C MET A 25 18.33 -6.77 -19.63
N LYS A 26 17.55 -7.67 -20.25
CA LYS A 26 18.05 -8.89 -20.88
C LYS A 26 18.99 -8.60 -22.03
N ASP A 27 18.58 -7.74 -22.95
CA ASP A 27 19.37 -7.44 -24.13
C ASP A 27 20.71 -6.77 -23.74
N THR A 28 20.67 -5.85 -22.77
CA THR A 28 21.87 -5.18 -22.25
C THR A 28 22.80 -6.17 -21.53
N ALA A 29 22.27 -6.99 -20.63
CA ALA A 29 23.06 -7.96 -19.88
C ALA A 29 23.70 -9.00 -20.81
N TYR A 30 22.94 -9.50 -21.79
CA TYR A 30 23.42 -10.52 -22.71
C TYR A 30 24.50 -9.95 -23.63
N ALA A 31 24.27 -8.79 -24.25
CA ALA A 31 25.28 -8.11 -25.05
C ALA A 31 26.58 -7.90 -24.26
N LYS A 32 26.48 -7.47 -23.00
CA LYS A 32 27.67 -7.26 -22.18
C LYS A 32 28.40 -8.57 -21.85
N SER A 33 27.67 -9.66 -21.64
CA SER A 33 28.27 -10.98 -21.43
C SER A 33 28.96 -11.52 -22.68
N GLU A 34 28.43 -11.22 -23.86
CA GLU A 34 29.04 -11.57 -25.15
C GLU A 34 30.33 -10.78 -25.38
N GLU A 35 30.37 -9.49 -25.04
CA GLU A 35 31.61 -8.69 -25.05
C GLU A 35 32.68 -9.29 -24.13
N LEU A 36 32.30 -9.59 -22.89
CA LEU A 36 33.22 -10.19 -21.91
C LEU A 36 33.72 -11.57 -22.34
N ALA A 37 32.93 -12.32 -23.11
CA ALA A 37 33.34 -13.61 -23.65
C ALA A 37 34.46 -13.47 -24.69
N LYS A 38 34.46 -12.39 -25.48
CA LYS A 38 35.53 -12.11 -26.45
C LYS A 38 36.85 -11.83 -25.76
N GLU A 39 36.81 -11.12 -24.63
CA GLU A 39 38.01 -10.75 -23.87
C GLU A 39 38.53 -11.88 -22.96
N ARG A 40 37.63 -12.65 -22.35
CA ARG A 40 37.95 -13.57 -21.24
C ARG A 40 37.62 -15.04 -21.53
N GLY A 41 37.06 -15.33 -22.70
CA GLY A 41 36.49 -16.64 -23.04
C GLY A 41 35.07 -16.82 -22.50
N ALA A 42 34.31 -17.70 -23.15
CA ALA A 42 32.96 -18.08 -22.74
C ALA A 42 32.96 -18.86 -21.41
N PHE A 43 31.77 -19.09 -20.82
CA PHE A 43 31.66 -20.00 -19.68
C PHE A 43 32.06 -21.44 -20.08
N PRO A 44 32.70 -22.24 -19.21
CA PRO A 44 33.32 -23.51 -19.60
C PRO A 44 32.39 -24.48 -20.34
N HIS A 45 31.16 -24.65 -19.84
CA HIS A 45 30.20 -25.57 -20.45
C HIS A 45 29.76 -25.14 -21.86
N TYR A 46 29.91 -23.87 -22.25
CA TYR A 46 29.67 -23.41 -23.62
C TYR A 46 30.66 -24.05 -24.60
N GLU A 47 31.95 -24.06 -24.27
CA GLU A 47 33.00 -24.65 -25.11
C GLU A 47 32.87 -26.18 -25.13
N GLU A 48 32.58 -26.82 -24.00
CA GLU A 48 32.33 -28.27 -23.96
C GLU A 48 31.20 -28.71 -24.91
N MET A 49 30.10 -27.94 -24.95
CA MET A 49 28.96 -28.24 -25.80
C MET A 49 29.28 -28.00 -27.29
N LYS A 50 30.10 -26.99 -27.59
CA LYS A 50 30.64 -26.75 -28.93
C LYS A 50 31.55 -27.89 -29.39
N GLU A 51 32.45 -28.37 -28.54
CA GLU A 51 33.34 -29.52 -28.83
C GLU A 51 32.56 -30.83 -29.05
N LYS A 52 31.48 -31.04 -28.30
CA LYS A 52 30.57 -32.19 -28.45
C LYS A 52 29.65 -32.10 -29.68
N GLY A 53 29.80 -31.07 -30.53
CA GLY A 53 28.96 -30.87 -31.72
C GLY A 53 27.52 -30.46 -31.39
N LYS A 54 27.25 -29.94 -30.18
CA LYS A 54 25.94 -29.49 -29.71
C LYS A 54 26.00 -28.04 -29.20
N PRO A 55 26.44 -27.07 -30.02
CA PRO A 55 26.62 -25.70 -29.55
C PRO A 55 25.28 -25.10 -29.09
N TYR A 56 25.36 -24.16 -28.15
CA TYR A 56 24.20 -23.37 -27.77
C TYR A 56 23.68 -22.54 -28.96
N PRO A 57 22.36 -22.29 -29.06
CA PRO A 57 21.75 -21.57 -30.19
C PRO A 57 21.87 -20.04 -30.06
N TYR A 58 22.95 -19.55 -29.45
CA TYR A 58 23.20 -18.12 -29.21
C TYR A 58 24.72 -17.86 -29.16
N PRO A 59 25.20 -16.61 -29.34
CA PRO A 59 26.62 -16.30 -29.33
C PRO A 59 27.34 -16.65 -28.01
N PRO A 60 28.68 -16.84 -28.01
CA PRO A 60 29.41 -17.14 -26.78
C PRO A 60 29.20 -16.05 -25.73
N ARG A 61 28.85 -16.46 -24.51
CA ARG A 61 28.64 -15.56 -23.35
C ARG A 61 29.60 -15.92 -22.23
N ARG A 62 29.99 -14.91 -21.43
CA ARG A 62 30.87 -15.12 -20.27
C ARG A 62 30.13 -15.79 -19.10
N ASN A 63 28.84 -15.56 -19.00
CA ASN A 63 27.99 -16.03 -17.90
C ASN A 63 26.94 -17.02 -18.43
N ALA A 64 26.68 -18.09 -17.68
CA ALA A 64 25.66 -19.09 -18.06
C ALA A 64 24.22 -18.58 -17.85
N VAL A 65 24.00 -17.86 -16.75
CA VAL A 65 22.74 -17.17 -16.40
C VAL A 65 23.08 -15.76 -15.91
N LEU A 66 22.17 -14.80 -16.12
CA LEU A 66 22.47 -13.38 -15.87
C LEU A 66 21.43 -12.64 -15.06
N LEU A 67 20.15 -13.00 -15.18
CA LEU A 67 19.06 -12.22 -14.58
C LEU A 67 18.30 -13.05 -13.57
N ALA A 68 18.15 -12.48 -12.38
CA ALA A 68 17.23 -12.91 -11.34
C ALA A 68 16.69 -11.65 -10.66
N ILE A 69 15.38 -11.64 -10.39
CA ILE A 69 14.77 -10.54 -9.63
C ILE A 69 14.63 -11.00 -8.18
N ALA A 70 15.56 -10.56 -7.35
CA ALA A 70 15.59 -10.87 -5.93
C ALA A 70 14.74 -9.87 -5.11
N PRO A 71 14.39 -10.21 -3.85
CA PRO A 71 13.87 -9.24 -2.90
C PRO A 71 14.92 -8.16 -2.61
N THR A 72 14.49 -6.90 -2.52
CA THR A 72 15.41 -5.77 -2.33
C THR A 72 15.13 -4.99 -1.04
N ALA A 73 14.49 -5.60 -0.04
CA ALA A 73 13.96 -4.92 1.15
C ALA A 73 14.91 -3.89 1.79
N SER A 74 16.17 -4.28 2.07
CA SER A 74 17.15 -3.38 2.70
C SER A 74 17.67 -2.31 1.73
N ILE A 75 17.99 -2.68 0.49
CA ILE A 75 18.59 -1.75 -0.47
C ILE A 75 17.57 -0.77 -1.07
N SER A 76 16.29 -1.15 -1.18
CA SER A 76 15.23 -0.24 -1.61
C SER A 76 14.95 0.83 -0.56
N ILE A 77 15.09 0.49 0.73
CA ILE A 77 15.04 1.47 1.82
C ILE A 77 16.18 2.47 1.69
N ILE A 78 17.42 2.00 1.47
CA ILE A 78 18.59 2.87 1.28
C ILE A 78 18.39 3.78 0.06
N ALA A 79 17.88 3.22 -1.04
CA ALA A 79 17.60 3.96 -2.27
C ALA A 79 16.33 4.84 -2.20
N GLY A 80 15.51 4.70 -1.16
CA GLY A 80 14.22 5.40 -1.05
C GLY A 80 13.19 5.00 -2.11
N THR A 81 13.20 3.75 -2.56
CA THR A 81 12.32 3.19 -3.60
C THR A 81 11.42 2.07 -3.08
N THR A 82 10.45 1.64 -3.88
CA THR A 82 9.69 0.41 -3.61
C THR A 82 10.60 -0.82 -3.69
N SER A 83 10.20 -1.90 -3.02
CA SER A 83 10.97 -3.15 -3.07
C SER A 83 10.73 -3.87 -4.39
N SER A 84 11.81 -4.19 -5.10
CA SER A 84 11.81 -5.04 -6.29
C SER A 84 10.77 -4.57 -7.33
N ILE A 85 9.99 -5.49 -7.88
CA ILE A 85 8.88 -5.21 -8.81
C ILE A 85 7.52 -5.06 -8.09
N ASP A 86 7.51 -4.94 -6.75
CA ASP A 86 6.28 -4.84 -5.98
C ASP A 86 5.69 -3.42 -6.03
N SER A 87 4.36 -3.36 -5.89
CA SER A 87 3.65 -2.11 -5.62
C SER A 87 3.99 -1.61 -4.21
N TYR A 88 3.52 -0.40 -3.88
CA TYR A 88 3.54 0.04 -2.49
C TYR A 88 2.71 -0.91 -1.64
N PHE A 89 3.28 -1.36 -0.52
CA PHE A 89 2.55 -2.18 0.44
C PHE A 89 1.32 -1.42 1.00
N SER A 90 1.54 -0.18 1.42
CA SER A 90 0.51 0.78 1.81
C SER A 90 1.05 2.20 1.63
N ASN A 91 0.19 3.20 1.45
CA ASN A 91 0.64 4.60 1.41
C ASN A 91 1.03 5.13 2.79
N VAL A 92 0.63 4.48 3.86
CA VAL A 92 1.06 4.81 5.23
C VAL A 92 1.35 3.52 5.99
N TYR A 93 2.55 3.41 6.56
CA TYR A 93 2.93 2.25 7.37
C TYR A 93 3.82 2.68 8.54
N SER A 94 3.71 1.96 9.67
CA SER A 94 4.62 2.16 10.80
C SER A 94 5.89 1.35 10.60
N ARG A 95 7.04 1.96 10.87
CA ARG A 95 8.32 1.30 10.92
C ARG A 95 8.87 1.35 12.34
N ASP A 96 9.16 0.17 12.87
CA ASP A 96 9.84 0.02 14.15
C ASP A 96 11.34 0.23 13.94
N THR A 97 11.91 1.14 14.72
CA THR A 97 13.35 1.37 14.80
C THR A 97 13.80 1.23 16.24
N LEU A 98 15.12 1.17 16.47
CA LEU A 98 15.68 1.18 17.83
C LEU A 98 15.23 2.41 18.65
N SER A 99 14.89 3.51 17.98
CA SER A 99 14.46 4.77 18.60
C SER A 99 12.94 4.94 18.71
N GLY A 100 12.16 3.89 18.40
CA GLY A 100 10.69 3.92 18.47
C GLY A 100 10.00 3.64 17.14
N LYS A 101 8.67 3.83 17.13
CA LYS A 101 7.82 3.63 15.95
C LYS A 101 7.63 4.92 15.18
N PHE A 102 8.00 4.91 13.90
CA PHE A 102 7.87 6.06 13.01
C PHE A 102 6.84 5.77 11.91
N ILE A 103 5.96 6.73 11.65
CA ILE A 103 5.03 6.63 10.54
C ILE A 103 5.76 7.04 9.26
N VAL A 104 5.75 6.15 8.27
CA VAL A 104 6.28 6.40 6.93
C VAL A 104 5.10 6.58 6.00
N VAL A 105 5.09 7.68 5.26
CA VAL A 105 4.09 8.01 4.24
C VAL A 105 4.73 7.87 2.86
N ASN A 106 3.96 7.42 1.88
CA ASN A 106 4.35 7.39 0.48
C ASN A 106 4.67 8.82 0.02
N LYS A 107 5.95 9.08 -0.23
CA LYS A 107 6.47 10.41 -0.60
C LYS A 107 5.82 10.96 -1.88
N GLN A 108 5.48 10.09 -2.83
CA GLN A 108 4.84 10.51 -4.08
C GLN A 108 3.39 10.94 -3.86
N LEU A 109 2.66 10.26 -2.97
CA LEU A 109 1.33 10.68 -2.56
C LEU A 109 1.38 12.01 -1.80
N MET A 110 2.27 12.12 -0.81
CA MET A 110 2.44 13.36 -0.02
C MET A 110 2.72 14.55 -0.92
N LYS A 111 3.73 14.44 -1.81
CA LYS A 111 4.04 15.48 -2.79
C LYS A 111 2.83 15.85 -3.63
N LYS A 112 2.04 14.86 -4.09
CA LYS A 112 0.87 15.13 -4.91
C LYS A 112 -0.25 15.85 -4.15
N LEU A 113 -0.42 15.54 -2.87
CA LEU A 113 -1.38 16.22 -2.01
C LEU A 113 -0.92 17.64 -1.66
N GLU A 114 0.38 17.86 -1.45
CA GLU A 114 0.97 19.20 -1.26
C GLU A 114 0.78 20.07 -2.50
N GLU A 115 1.02 19.54 -3.71
CA GLU A 115 0.78 20.24 -4.99
C GLU A 115 -0.68 20.70 -5.16
N LEU A 116 -1.62 20.01 -4.53
CA LEU A 116 -3.06 20.29 -4.60
C LEU A 116 -3.57 21.08 -3.39
N ASP A 117 -2.70 21.46 -2.46
CA ASP A 117 -3.05 22.09 -1.17
C ASP A 117 -4.04 21.25 -0.34
N LEU A 118 -3.93 19.91 -0.46
CA LEU A 118 -4.77 18.93 0.25
C LEU A 118 -4.02 18.25 1.39
N TRP A 119 -2.71 18.52 1.56
CA TRP A 119 -1.91 17.91 2.61
C TRP A 119 -2.03 18.72 3.91
N ASN A 120 -2.80 18.19 4.85
CA ASN A 120 -2.97 18.73 6.20
C ASN A 120 -3.11 17.61 7.24
N GLU A 121 -3.19 17.96 8.53
CA GLU A 121 -3.28 17.00 9.63
C GLU A 121 -4.53 16.11 9.50
N GLU A 122 -5.67 16.68 9.11
CA GLU A 122 -6.93 15.97 8.92
C GLU A 122 -6.82 14.91 7.80
N MET A 123 -6.22 15.26 6.65
CA MET A 123 -5.98 14.34 5.55
C MET A 123 -5.03 13.22 5.98
N ALA A 124 -3.97 13.54 6.72
CA ALA A 124 -3.05 12.53 7.24
C ALA A 124 -3.75 11.57 8.21
N GLU A 125 -4.67 12.05 9.05
CA GLU A 125 -5.50 11.23 9.93
C GLU A 125 -6.49 10.35 9.14
N LYS A 126 -7.16 10.89 8.13
CA LYS A 126 -8.06 10.12 7.25
C LYS A 126 -7.34 8.98 6.55
N ILE A 127 -6.14 9.23 6.02
CA ILE A 127 -5.34 8.20 5.35
C ILE A 127 -4.92 7.12 6.37
N LYS A 128 -4.50 7.51 7.59
CA LYS A 128 -4.17 6.55 8.66
C LYS A 128 -5.38 5.72 9.09
N ALA A 129 -6.55 6.36 9.22
CA ALA A 129 -7.80 5.70 9.59
C ALA A 129 -8.23 4.66 8.56
N ASN A 130 -7.95 4.91 7.28
CA ASN A 130 -8.15 3.98 6.18
C ASN A 130 -6.98 2.99 5.98
N GLY A 131 -6.10 2.82 6.98
CA GLY A 131 -4.98 1.87 6.92
C GLY A 131 -3.95 2.19 5.83
N GLY A 132 -3.88 3.45 5.40
CA GLY A 132 -3.05 3.94 4.31
C GLY A 132 -3.68 3.82 2.92
N SER A 133 -4.94 3.39 2.82
CA SER A 133 -5.72 3.50 1.59
C SER A 133 -6.21 4.93 1.38
N ILE A 134 -6.25 5.37 0.12
CA ILE A 134 -6.90 6.62 -0.28
C ILE A 134 -8.17 6.38 -1.12
N GLN A 135 -8.52 5.12 -1.39
CA GLN A 135 -9.58 4.78 -2.34
C GLN A 135 -10.94 5.32 -1.87
N TYR A 136 -11.15 5.27 -0.55
CA TYR A 136 -12.42 5.62 0.11
C TYR A 136 -12.47 7.06 0.65
N ILE A 137 -11.51 7.91 0.31
CA ILE A 137 -11.48 9.31 0.76
C ILE A 137 -12.20 10.16 -0.29
N GLU A 138 -13.40 10.65 0.04
CA GLU A 138 -14.28 11.39 -0.89
C GLU A 138 -13.67 12.72 -1.31
N GLU A 139 -12.93 13.40 -0.42
CA GLU A 139 -12.32 14.70 -0.70
C GLU A 139 -11.25 14.65 -1.79
N LEU A 140 -10.75 13.45 -2.10
CA LEU A 140 -9.77 13.18 -3.15
C LEU A 140 -10.43 12.83 -4.50
N GLU A 141 -11.75 12.60 -4.53
CA GLU A 141 -12.47 12.25 -5.74
C GLU A 141 -12.38 13.37 -6.79
N GLY A 142 -12.06 13.00 -8.03
CA GLY A 142 -11.83 13.96 -9.13
C GLY A 142 -10.60 14.87 -8.98
N LYS A 143 -9.87 14.85 -7.85
CA LYS A 143 -8.69 15.70 -7.62
C LYS A 143 -7.37 14.96 -7.88
N ILE A 144 -7.33 13.66 -7.62
CA ILE A 144 -6.16 12.81 -7.80
C ILE A 144 -6.58 11.48 -8.43
N ASP A 145 -5.74 10.92 -9.29
CA ASP A 145 -5.95 9.56 -9.79
C ASP A 145 -5.61 8.54 -8.69
N LYS A 146 -6.63 8.14 -7.93
CA LYS A 146 -6.53 7.16 -6.83
C LYS A 146 -5.98 5.81 -7.30
N ARG A 147 -6.12 5.45 -8.57
CA ARG A 147 -5.63 4.18 -9.14
C ARG A 147 -4.10 4.07 -9.06
N LEU A 148 -3.39 5.20 -9.07
CA LEU A 148 -1.93 5.24 -8.93
C LEU A 148 -1.44 4.84 -7.54
N PHE A 149 -2.30 4.97 -6.52
CA PHE A 149 -1.93 4.84 -5.11
C PHE A 149 -2.63 3.65 -4.44
N LYS A 150 -2.96 2.61 -5.21
CA LYS A 150 -3.44 1.35 -4.65
C LYS A 150 -2.34 0.67 -3.84
N GLY A 151 -2.67 0.25 -2.61
CA GLY A 151 -1.84 -0.61 -1.79
C GLY A 151 -1.78 -2.04 -2.34
N ALA A 152 -0.90 -2.87 -1.78
CA ALA A 152 -0.64 -4.20 -2.31
C ALA A 152 -1.87 -5.13 -2.26
N TYR A 153 -2.68 -5.03 -1.22
CA TYR A 153 -3.93 -5.79 -1.11
C TYR A 153 -5.05 -5.25 -2.00
N GLU A 154 -5.00 -3.98 -2.42
CA GLU A 154 -6.04 -3.38 -3.27
C GLU A 154 -5.85 -3.71 -4.76
N ILE A 155 -4.77 -4.43 -5.09
CA ILE A 155 -4.43 -4.86 -6.44
C ILE A 155 -4.79 -6.34 -6.56
N HIS A 156 -5.67 -6.65 -7.51
CA HIS A 156 -6.09 -8.04 -7.74
C HIS A 156 -4.87 -8.97 -7.98
N PRO A 157 -4.79 -10.15 -7.34
CA PRO A 157 -3.63 -11.05 -7.42
C PRO A 157 -3.21 -11.40 -8.85
N LYS A 158 -4.18 -11.62 -9.76
CA LYS A 158 -3.89 -11.89 -11.19
C LYS A 158 -3.14 -10.74 -11.87
N ARG A 159 -3.38 -9.49 -11.48
CA ARG A 159 -2.64 -8.32 -12.01
C ARG A 159 -1.22 -8.25 -11.46
N GLN A 160 -1.02 -8.64 -10.21
CA GLN A 160 0.33 -8.79 -9.63
C GLN A 160 1.12 -9.88 -10.38
N ILE A 161 0.46 -10.97 -10.77
CA ILE A 161 1.02 -12.05 -11.57
C ILE A 161 1.34 -11.59 -12.99
N ASP A 162 0.48 -10.80 -13.64
CA ASP A 162 0.73 -10.27 -14.99
C ASP A 162 2.04 -9.47 -15.05
N ILE A 163 2.30 -8.62 -14.04
CA ILE A 163 3.57 -7.88 -13.92
C ILE A 163 4.75 -8.84 -13.77
N ALA A 164 4.66 -9.83 -12.89
CA ALA A 164 5.73 -10.81 -12.72
C ALA A 164 5.98 -11.61 -14.00
N ALA A 165 4.93 -11.97 -14.75
CA ALA A 165 5.03 -12.72 -16.00
C ALA A 165 5.71 -11.89 -17.11
N ALA A 166 5.40 -10.60 -17.17
CA ALA A 166 6.08 -9.66 -18.07
C ALA A 166 7.60 -9.64 -17.85
N PHE A 167 8.04 -9.64 -16.59
CA PHE A 167 9.47 -9.78 -16.28
C PHE A 167 10.01 -11.18 -16.56
N GLN A 168 9.30 -12.23 -16.15
CA GLN A 168 9.75 -13.63 -16.27
C GLN A 168 10.06 -14.02 -17.72
N LYS A 169 9.36 -13.45 -18.70
CA LYS A 169 9.61 -13.64 -20.14
C LYS A 169 11.06 -13.37 -20.55
N TYR A 170 11.74 -12.43 -19.87
CA TYR A 170 13.11 -12.02 -20.18
C TYR A 170 14.11 -12.31 -19.07
N VAL A 171 13.72 -13.03 -18.02
CA VAL A 171 14.57 -13.43 -16.90
C VAL A 171 14.94 -14.91 -17.03
N ASP A 172 16.24 -15.22 -17.13
CA ASP A 172 16.72 -16.59 -17.36
C ASP A 172 16.68 -17.47 -16.11
N GLN A 173 16.79 -16.88 -14.92
CA GLN A 173 16.45 -17.53 -13.65
C GLN A 173 14.99 -17.25 -13.32
N ALA A 174 14.66 -16.82 -12.10
CA ALA A 174 13.30 -16.63 -11.63
C ALA A 174 13.07 -15.22 -11.04
N VAL A 175 11.81 -14.95 -10.71
CA VAL A 175 11.35 -13.68 -10.13
C VAL A 175 10.75 -13.95 -8.75
N SER A 176 11.31 -13.32 -7.71
CA SER A 176 10.79 -13.38 -6.35
C SER A 176 9.57 -12.47 -6.16
N LYS A 177 8.43 -12.88 -6.70
CA LYS A 177 7.16 -12.14 -6.57
C LYS A 177 6.36 -12.63 -5.36
N SER A 178 6.16 -11.77 -4.38
CA SER A 178 5.16 -11.99 -3.33
C SER A 178 3.76 -11.72 -3.87
N ILE A 179 2.78 -12.51 -3.44
CA ILE A 179 1.38 -12.35 -3.83
C ILE A 179 0.59 -11.90 -2.60
N TYR A 180 -0.08 -10.76 -2.72
CA TYR A 180 -0.98 -10.22 -1.70
C TYR A 180 -2.42 -10.52 -2.11
N ILE A 181 -3.17 -11.19 -1.24
CA ILE A 181 -4.52 -11.69 -1.51
C ILE A 181 -5.45 -11.09 -0.45
N GLU A 182 -6.53 -10.45 -0.87
CA GLU A 182 -7.60 -10.04 0.04
C GLU A 182 -8.32 -11.28 0.61
N GLU A 183 -8.86 -11.16 1.82
CA GLU A 183 -9.44 -12.31 2.51
C GLU A 183 -10.64 -12.93 1.74
N ASP A 184 -11.39 -12.11 1.02
CA ASP A 184 -12.51 -12.53 0.18
C ASP A 184 -12.06 -13.42 -0.99
N LEU A 185 -10.85 -13.23 -1.49
CA LEU A 185 -10.23 -14.04 -2.54
C LEU A 185 -9.50 -15.29 -2.01
N ARG A 186 -9.58 -15.59 -0.72
CA ARG A 186 -8.96 -16.80 -0.15
C ARG A 186 -9.51 -18.08 -0.80
N GLY A 187 -10.80 -18.11 -1.14
CA GLY A 187 -11.42 -19.25 -1.83
C GLY A 187 -10.85 -19.49 -3.22
N ASP A 188 -10.37 -18.43 -3.88
CA ASP A 188 -9.90 -18.43 -5.27
C ASP A 188 -8.40 -18.72 -5.39
N MET A 189 -7.74 -19.10 -4.28
CA MET A 189 -6.30 -19.35 -4.27
C MET A 189 -5.87 -20.37 -5.33
N PHE A 190 -6.64 -21.44 -5.52
CA PHE A 190 -6.34 -22.44 -6.56
C PHE A 190 -6.26 -21.75 -7.94
N ASP A 191 -7.25 -20.96 -8.30
CA ASP A 191 -7.31 -20.26 -9.58
C ASP A 191 -6.20 -19.21 -9.72
N ILE A 192 -5.82 -18.54 -8.64
CA ILE A 192 -4.71 -17.58 -8.63
C ILE A 192 -3.38 -18.27 -8.93
N TYR A 193 -3.09 -19.40 -8.29
CA TYR A 193 -1.85 -20.14 -8.54
C TYR A 193 -1.85 -20.87 -9.89
N MET A 194 -3.00 -21.39 -10.32
CA MET A 194 -3.13 -21.94 -11.67
C MET A 194 -2.89 -20.88 -12.73
N TYR A 195 -3.41 -19.67 -12.54
CA TYR A 195 -3.12 -18.54 -13.43
C TYR A 195 -1.62 -18.18 -13.46
N ALA A 196 -0.92 -18.22 -12.32
CA ALA A 196 0.53 -18.03 -12.28
C ALA A 196 1.29 -19.07 -13.11
N TRP A 197 0.87 -20.33 -13.03
CA TRP A 197 1.43 -21.42 -13.82
C TRP A 197 1.13 -21.27 -15.32
N GLU A 198 -0.11 -20.96 -15.68
CA GLU A 198 -0.54 -20.70 -17.07
C GLU A 198 0.24 -19.54 -17.71
N LYS A 199 0.59 -18.52 -16.92
CA LYS A 199 1.42 -17.39 -17.36
C LYS A 199 2.91 -17.73 -17.48
N GLY A 200 3.32 -18.95 -17.16
CA GLY A 200 4.70 -19.42 -17.30
C GLY A 200 5.64 -18.90 -16.21
N LEU A 201 5.12 -18.53 -15.03
CA LEU A 201 5.97 -18.18 -13.91
C LEU A 201 6.76 -19.41 -13.43
N LYS A 202 8.07 -19.23 -13.22
CA LYS A 202 8.94 -20.28 -12.65
C LYS A 202 8.82 -20.39 -11.14
N SER A 203 8.40 -19.30 -10.48
CA SER A 203 8.23 -19.24 -9.03
C SER A 203 7.18 -18.23 -8.62
N THR A 204 6.49 -18.53 -7.52
CA THR A 204 5.83 -17.57 -6.64
C THR A 204 6.59 -17.56 -5.31
N TYR A 205 6.65 -16.44 -4.61
CA TYR A 205 7.44 -16.34 -3.37
C TYR A 205 6.57 -16.48 -2.13
N TYR A 206 6.36 -15.41 -1.35
CA TYR A 206 5.45 -15.44 -0.21
C TYR A 206 4.00 -15.19 -0.63
N CYS A 207 3.08 -15.83 0.10
CA CYS A 207 1.66 -15.53 0.05
C CYS A 207 1.28 -14.75 1.31
N PHE A 208 0.72 -13.57 1.12
CA PHE A 208 0.19 -12.76 2.20
C PHE A 208 -1.32 -12.66 2.01
N ILE A 209 -2.07 -13.21 2.95
CA ILE A 209 -3.53 -13.08 2.97
C ILE A 209 -3.87 -11.99 3.98
N ASP A 210 -4.68 -11.03 3.57
CA ASP A 210 -5.10 -9.96 4.45
C ASP A 210 -5.91 -10.51 5.63
N LYS A 211 -5.81 -9.85 6.78
CA LYS A 211 -6.54 -10.29 7.98
C LYS A 211 -7.94 -9.68 7.96
N THR A 212 -8.96 -10.51 8.18
CA THR A 212 -10.35 -10.06 8.36
C THR A 212 -10.48 -9.09 9.52
N VAL A 213 -9.80 -9.37 10.64
CA VAL A 213 -9.74 -8.51 11.81
C VAL A 213 -8.39 -7.81 11.83
N LYS A 214 -8.39 -6.51 11.54
CA LYS A 214 -7.23 -5.64 11.65
C LYS A 214 -7.28 -4.96 13.02
N GLY A 215 -6.29 -5.23 13.87
CA GLY A 215 -6.10 -4.42 15.07
C GLY A 215 -5.76 -2.98 14.66
N GLU A 216 -6.19 -2.00 15.45
CA GLU A 216 -5.81 -0.60 15.26
C GLU A 216 -4.28 -0.49 15.26
N LYS A 217 -3.73 -0.09 14.11
CA LYS A 217 -2.27 0.01 13.90
C LYS A 217 -1.71 1.34 14.39
N TYR A 218 -2.57 2.34 14.60
CA TYR A 218 -2.21 3.71 14.93
C TYR A 218 -3.11 4.18 16.08
N THR A 219 -2.52 4.89 17.04
CA THR A 219 -3.28 5.64 18.03
C THR A 219 -4.01 6.75 17.29
N GLN A 220 -5.34 6.69 17.26
CA GLN A 220 -6.17 7.79 16.81
C GLN A 220 -6.60 8.59 18.03
N LYS A 221 -6.78 9.91 17.86
CA LYS A 221 -7.62 10.67 18.79
C LYS A 221 -9.05 10.22 18.53
N VAL A 222 -9.50 9.22 19.28
CA VAL A 222 -10.87 8.70 19.15
C VAL A 222 -11.80 9.72 19.81
N ASN A 223 -12.60 10.42 19.01
CA ASN A 223 -13.70 11.21 19.54
C ASN A 223 -14.76 10.24 20.10
N LYS A 224 -14.83 10.12 21.43
CA LYS A 224 -15.72 9.23 22.17
C LYS A 224 -17.21 9.57 21.99
N ARG A 225 -17.53 10.66 21.29
CA ARG A 225 -18.90 11.14 21.03
C ARG A 225 -19.45 10.77 19.65
N GLY A 226 -18.60 10.30 18.72
CA GLY A 226 -19.04 9.85 17.40
C GLY A 226 -19.71 8.47 17.41
N ALA A 227 -20.53 8.20 16.40
CA ALA A 227 -21.17 6.91 16.17
C ALA A 227 -20.15 5.77 16.34
N ARG A 228 -20.37 4.89 17.32
CA ARG A 228 -19.56 3.67 17.48
C ARG A 228 -19.71 2.83 16.21
N ARG A 229 -18.67 2.80 15.39
CA ARG A 229 -18.56 1.83 14.29
C ARG A 229 -18.39 0.46 14.94
N GLY A 230 -19.49 -0.27 15.12
CA GLY A 230 -19.44 -1.64 15.60
C GLY A 230 -18.55 -2.48 14.70
N PHE A 231 -17.71 -3.33 15.30
CA PHE A 231 -16.85 -4.24 14.56
C PHE A 231 -17.67 -5.06 13.54
N GLY A 232 -17.33 -4.96 12.25
CA GLY A 232 -17.83 -5.86 11.21
C GLY A 232 -19.07 -5.43 10.42
N LEU A 233 -19.57 -4.18 10.55
CA LEU A 233 -20.72 -3.71 9.76
C LEU A 233 -20.31 -2.62 8.76
N ARG A 234 -20.48 -2.91 7.46
CA ARG A 234 -20.61 -1.88 6.42
C ARG A 234 -22.01 -1.28 6.55
N ARG A 235 -22.15 -0.01 6.96
CA ARG A 235 -23.40 0.74 6.84
C ARG A 235 -23.41 1.54 5.54
N SER A 236 -24.59 1.73 4.96
CA SER A 236 -24.80 2.64 3.82
C SER A 236 -24.64 4.09 4.27
N SER A 237 -24.28 4.98 3.35
CA SER A 237 -24.05 6.42 3.59
C SER A 237 -25.26 7.12 4.24
N GLU A 238 -26.48 6.72 3.89
CA GLU A 238 -27.73 7.27 4.46
C GLU A 238 -27.88 6.96 5.96
N GLU A 239 -27.39 5.81 6.43
CA GLU A 239 -27.44 5.46 7.86
C GLU A 239 -26.39 6.24 8.67
N GLU A 240 -25.27 6.65 8.07
CA GLU A 240 -24.25 7.47 8.74
C GLU A 240 -24.71 8.93 8.93
N GLU A 241 -25.36 9.52 7.94
CA GLU A 241 -25.95 10.87 8.08
C GLU A 241 -27.02 10.90 9.17
N THR A 242 -27.94 9.92 9.16
CA THR A 242 -29.04 9.85 10.13
C THR A 242 -28.51 9.75 11.57
N VAL A 243 -27.47 8.94 11.81
CA VAL A 243 -26.86 8.78 13.14
C VAL A 243 -26.07 10.02 13.59
N LYS A 244 -25.45 10.76 12.65
CA LYS A 244 -24.79 12.04 12.97
C LYS A 244 -25.80 13.08 13.41
N THR A 245 -26.89 13.28 12.67
CA THR A 245 -27.97 14.21 13.07
C THR A 245 -28.55 13.86 14.44
N GLN A 246 -28.76 12.58 14.72
CA GLN A 246 -29.31 12.16 16.01
C GLN A 246 -28.35 12.37 17.19
N ALA A 247 -27.04 12.20 16.96
CA ALA A 247 -26.03 12.49 17.98
C ALA A 247 -25.89 14.00 18.26
N GLU A 248 -26.05 14.85 17.24
CA GLU A 248 -26.05 16.31 17.39
C GLU A 248 -27.27 16.80 18.18
N GLU A 249 -28.47 16.27 17.88
CA GLU A 249 -29.71 16.56 18.62
C GLU A 249 -29.62 16.15 20.10
N ASP A 250 -29.03 15.00 20.39
CA ASP A 250 -28.83 14.51 21.77
C ASP A 250 -27.88 15.43 22.57
N ILE A 251 -26.84 15.97 21.93
CA ILE A 251 -25.87 16.88 22.57
C ILE A 251 -26.54 18.21 22.90
N GLU A 252 -27.36 18.76 22.00
CA GLU A 252 -28.06 20.02 22.24
C GLU A 252 -29.04 19.90 23.43
N GLN A 253 -29.70 18.75 23.56
CA GLN A 253 -30.54 18.44 24.72
C GLN A 253 -29.73 18.33 26.01
N ILE A 254 -28.58 17.65 25.99
CA ILE A 254 -27.70 17.50 27.15
C ILE A 254 -27.13 18.85 27.58
N GLU A 255 -26.75 19.71 26.63
CA GLU A 255 -26.28 21.06 26.92
C GLU A 255 -27.37 21.89 27.59
N LYS A 256 -28.60 21.82 27.10
CA LYS A 256 -29.74 22.51 27.73
C LYS A 256 -29.95 22.04 29.18
N MET A 257 -29.92 20.73 29.42
CA MET A 257 -30.02 20.17 30.77
C MET A 257 -28.85 20.59 31.67
N ALA A 258 -27.64 20.70 31.10
CA ALA A 258 -26.46 21.15 31.83
C ALA A 258 -26.57 22.63 32.21
N ARG A 259 -27.08 23.49 31.31
CA ARG A 259 -27.31 24.92 31.55
C ARG A 259 -28.38 25.15 32.62
N GLU A 260 -29.47 24.39 32.58
CA GLU A 260 -30.52 24.44 33.60
C GLU A 260 -30.01 24.05 35.00
N LYS A 261 -29.06 23.12 35.08
CA LYS A 261 -28.54 22.60 36.36
C LYS A 261 -27.34 23.37 36.92
N TYR A 262 -26.46 23.88 36.05
CA TYR A 262 -25.17 24.48 36.45
C TYR A 262 -25.01 25.96 36.06
N GLY A 263 -25.95 26.50 35.28
CA GLY A 263 -25.87 27.86 34.76
C GLY A 263 -24.92 27.99 33.57
N ASP A 264 -25.10 29.08 32.82
CA ASP A 264 -24.38 29.31 31.56
C ASP A 264 -22.87 29.45 31.76
N GLU A 265 -22.43 30.12 32.82
CA GLU A 265 -21.00 30.40 33.05
C GLU A 265 -20.17 29.13 33.25
N ILE A 266 -20.70 28.12 33.93
CA ILE A 266 -20.01 26.84 34.16
C ILE A 266 -19.99 26.02 32.87
N VAL A 267 -21.11 25.97 32.16
CA VAL A 267 -21.22 25.25 30.88
C VAL A 267 -20.28 25.85 29.84
N ASP A 268 -20.20 27.18 29.75
CA ASP A 268 -19.33 27.87 28.79
C ASP A 268 -17.85 27.63 29.11
N LYS A 269 -17.44 27.64 30.38
CA LYS A 269 -16.07 27.26 30.79
C LYS A 269 -15.74 25.81 30.43
N VAL A 270 -16.68 24.89 30.66
CA VAL A 270 -16.51 23.47 30.31
C VAL A 270 -16.40 23.29 28.80
N LYS A 271 -17.21 24.01 28.00
CA LYS A 271 -17.17 23.99 26.53
C LYS A 271 -15.93 24.69 25.95
N ALA A 272 -15.37 25.67 26.65
CA ALA A 272 -14.11 26.29 26.29
C ALA A 272 -12.89 25.44 26.67
N GLY A 273 -13.08 24.34 27.41
CA GLY A 273 -11.99 23.53 27.96
C GLY A 273 -11.21 24.21 29.09
N ASP A 274 -11.73 25.33 29.61
CA ASP A 274 -11.12 26.16 30.65
C ASP A 274 -11.61 25.72 32.03
N VAL A 275 -11.25 24.49 32.40
CA VAL A 275 -11.62 23.87 33.67
C VAL A 275 -10.38 23.36 34.41
N GLU A 276 -10.29 23.63 35.72
CA GLU A 276 -9.18 23.20 36.60
C GLU A 276 -9.04 21.67 36.76
N GLY A 277 -9.93 20.89 36.13
CA GLY A 277 -9.89 19.43 36.09
C GLY A 277 -10.98 18.84 35.20
N CYS A 278 -10.86 17.54 34.87
CA CYS A 278 -11.89 16.83 34.09
C CYS A 278 -13.23 16.82 34.84
N PRO A 279 -14.34 17.26 34.21
CA PRO A 279 -15.66 17.23 34.86
C PRO A 279 -16.07 15.80 35.20
N THR A 280 -16.45 15.57 36.45
CA THR A 280 -16.89 14.26 36.94
C THR A 280 -18.40 14.08 36.84
N ASP A 281 -19.17 15.17 36.73
CA ASP A 281 -20.62 15.09 36.53
C ASP A 281 -20.95 14.59 35.11
N PRO A 282 -21.87 13.62 34.96
CA PRO A 282 -22.20 13.04 33.66
C PRO A 282 -22.68 14.04 32.61
N LEU A 283 -23.34 15.14 32.98
CA LEU A 283 -23.82 16.15 32.02
C LEU A 283 -22.66 17.02 31.54
N LEU A 284 -21.83 17.52 32.47
CA LEU A 284 -20.67 18.36 32.14
C LEU A 284 -19.57 17.57 31.42
N ASN A 285 -19.37 16.30 31.78
CA ASN A 285 -18.43 15.41 31.11
C ASN A 285 -18.82 15.18 29.63
N LYS A 286 -20.12 15.04 29.37
CA LYS A 286 -20.68 14.83 28.02
C LYS A 286 -20.64 16.07 27.12
N ILE A 287 -20.34 17.26 27.64
CA ILE A 287 -20.18 18.50 26.85
C ILE A 287 -18.74 19.06 26.81
N CYS A 288 -17.83 18.58 27.67
CA CYS A 288 -16.43 19.03 27.71
C CYS A 288 -15.59 18.57 26.48
N PRO A 289 -14.92 19.47 25.72
CA PRO A 289 -14.11 19.08 24.56
C PRO A 289 -12.91 18.22 24.93
N SER A 290 -12.32 18.42 26.12
CA SER A 290 -11.18 17.64 26.59
C SER A 290 -11.55 16.20 26.99
N CYS A 291 -12.85 15.92 27.14
CA CYS A 291 -13.37 14.56 27.33
C CYS A 291 -13.83 13.91 26.02
N GLU A 292 -13.65 14.60 24.88
CA GLU A 292 -13.72 14.00 23.53
C GLU A 292 -12.75 12.82 23.40
#